data_AF-W8VN07-F1
#
_entry.id   AF-W8VN07-F1
#
_cell.length_a   1.000
_cell.length_b   1.000
_cell.length_c   1.000
_cell.angle_alpha   90.00
_cell.angle_beta   90.00
_cell.angle_gamma   90.00
#
_symmetry.space_group_name_H-M   'P 1'
#
loop_
_entity.id
_entity.type
_entity.pdbx_description
1 polymer ?
#
loop_
_entity_poly.entity_id
_entity_poly.type
_entity_poly.pdbx_seq_one_letter_code
_entity_poly.pdbx_strand_id
1 'polypeptide(L)'
;MNFSKRSYHFAAFSIVLMVAFLVLSVSNRNGSTRLDDVVGYMITLFFVTVTIGFVCAMVSLREQASYQKIIGLVVNTILMILLAVNLLQNLSAVAGVFS
;
A
#
# COMPACT_ATOMS: atom_id res chain seq x y z
N MET A 1 -12.82 -8.70 -19.65
CA MET A 1 -12.61 -7.63 -18.64
C MET A 1 -11.11 -7.37 -18.58
N ASN A 2 -10.63 -6.14 -18.78
CA ASN A 2 -9.20 -5.81 -18.82
C ASN A 2 -8.65 -5.58 -17.40
N PHE A 3 -8.08 -6.62 -16.79
CA PHE A 3 -7.52 -6.56 -15.43
C PHE A 3 -6.23 -5.74 -15.38
N SER A 4 -5.46 -5.69 -16.48
CA SER A 4 -4.29 -4.81 -16.67
C SER A 4 -4.58 -3.33 -16.36
N LYS A 5 -5.69 -2.77 -16.84
CA LYS A 5 -6.05 -1.36 -16.58
C LYS A 5 -6.37 -1.13 -15.09
N ARG A 6 -7.04 -2.07 -14.43
CA ARG A 6 -7.37 -1.95 -13.00
C ARG A 6 -6.13 -2.01 -12.12
N SER A 7 -5.20 -2.92 -12.41
CA SER A 7 -3.90 -3.02 -11.72
C SER A 7 -3.13 -1.69 -11.73
N TYR A 8 -3.11 -1.01 -12.89
CA TYR A 8 -2.49 0.30 -13.03
C TYR A 8 -3.17 1.40 -12.18
N HIS A 9 -4.51 1.43 -12.15
CA HIS A 9 -5.25 2.39 -11.32
C HIS A 9 -5.01 2.14 -9.82
N PHE A 10 -4.95 0.87 -9.38
CA PHE A 10 -4.63 0.55 -7.99
C PHE A 10 -3.19 0.92 -7.62
N ALA A 11 -2.24 0.75 -8.54
CA ALA A 11 -0.86 1.22 -8.33
C ALA A 11 -0.80 2.74 -8.18
N ALA A 12 -1.45 3.49 -9.08
CA ALA A 12 -1.51 4.94 -9.03
C ALA A 12 -2.20 5.44 -7.75
N PHE A 13 -3.33 4.85 -7.38
CA PHE A 13 -4.06 5.20 -6.16
C PHE A 13 -3.25 4.91 -4.90
N SER A 14 -2.51 3.79 -4.87
CA SER A 14 -1.60 3.46 -3.76
C SER A 14 -0.45 4.46 -3.64
N ILE A 15 0.13 4.91 -4.76
CA ILE A 15 1.17 5.96 -4.76
C ILE A 15 0.61 7.27 -4.22
N VAL A 16 -0.59 7.68 -4.64
CA VAL A 16 -1.24 8.90 -4.13
C VAL A 16 -1.48 8.80 -2.62
N LEU A 17 -1.96 7.66 -2.13
CA LEU A 17 -2.11 7.40 -0.70
C LEU A 17 -0.76 7.47 0.04
N MET A 18 0.31 6.90 -0.53
CA MET A 18 1.65 6.94 0.05
C MET A 18 2.19 8.38 0.17
N VAL A 19 1.95 9.22 -0.83
CA VAL A 19 2.32 10.64 -0.78
C VAL A 19 1.50 11.38 0.29
N ALA A 20 0.19 11.12 0.37
CA ALA A 20 -0.65 11.68 1.43
C ALA A 20 -0.14 11.26 2.84
N PHE A 21 0.35 10.03 2.98
CA PHE A 21 1.00 9.54 4.19
C PHE A 21 2.24 10.33 4.57
N LEU A 22 3.13 10.57 3.62
CA LEU A 22 4.36 11.33 3.86
C LEU A 22 4.04 12.75 4.33
N VAL A 23 3.04 13.40 3.73
CA VAL A 23 2.58 14.74 4.15
C VAL A 23 2.02 14.74 5.57
N LEU A 24 1.17 13.75 5.89
CA LEU A 24 0.60 13.59 7.24
C LEU A 24 1.64 13.17 8.29
N SER A 25 2.74 12.54 7.88
CA SER A 25 3.84 12.14 8.77
C SER A 25 4.70 13.33 9.21
N VAL A 26 4.79 14.38 8.41
CA VAL A 26 5.55 15.61 8.73
C VAL A 26 4.68 16.63 9.47
N SER A 27 3.35 16.44 9.45
CA SER A 27 2.40 17.31 10.15
C SER A 27 2.55 17.15 11.67
N ASN A 28 2.72 18.26 12.39
CA ASN A 28 2.91 18.26 13.83
C ASN A 28 1.62 17.79 14.53
N ARG A 29 1.64 16.57 15.07
CA ARG A 29 0.52 15.98 15.79
C ARG A 29 0.55 16.50 17.22
N ASN A 30 -0.13 17.61 17.47
CA ASN A 30 -0.32 18.17 18.82
C ASN A 30 -1.26 17.31 19.70
N GLY A 31 -1.15 15.98 19.67
CA GLY A 31 -1.99 15.06 20.44
C GLY A 31 -3.49 15.13 20.10
N SER A 32 -3.85 15.62 18.91
CA SER A 32 -5.24 15.68 18.45
C SER A 32 -5.69 14.27 18.07
N THR A 33 -6.54 13.67 18.91
CA THR A 33 -7.15 12.34 18.69
C THR A 33 -7.81 12.20 17.31
N ARG A 34 -8.35 13.28 16.75
CA ARG A 34 -8.98 13.28 15.42
C ARG A 34 -7.98 13.07 14.28
N LEU A 35 -6.76 13.61 14.38
CA LEU A 35 -5.74 13.41 13.35
C LEU A 35 -5.17 12.00 13.42
N ASP A 36 -5.01 11.46 14.62
CA ASP A 36 -4.55 10.09 14.81
C ASP A 36 -5.57 9.06 14.27
N ASP A 37 -6.87 9.29 14.49
CA ASP A 37 -7.94 8.45 13.91
C ASP A 37 -7.93 8.48 12.38
N VAL A 38 -7.82 9.66 11.76
CA VAL A 38 -7.78 9.83 10.31
C VAL A 38 -6.56 9.11 9.72
N VAL A 39 -5.39 9.27 10.34
CA VAL A 39 -4.18 8.56 9.94
C VAL A 39 -4.40 7.05 10.05
N GLY A 40 -5.00 6.57 11.14
CA GLY A 40 -5.34 5.16 11.33
C GLY A 40 -6.19 4.60 10.18
N TYR A 41 -7.30 5.27 9.85
CA TYR A 41 -8.15 4.88 8.71
C TYR A 41 -7.41 4.90 7.38
N MET A 42 -6.57 5.90 7.14
CA MET A 42 -5.78 5.95 5.92
C MET A 42 -4.78 4.78 5.84
N ILE A 43 -4.22 4.32 6.97
CA ILE A 43 -3.23 3.22 6.98
C ILE A 43 -3.97 1.94 6.60
N THR A 44 -5.13 1.71 7.20
CA THR A 44 -5.99 0.58 6.87
C THR A 44 -6.39 0.61 5.38
N LEU A 45 -6.78 1.78 4.87
CA LEU A 45 -7.14 1.95 3.46
C LEU A 45 -5.95 1.67 2.53
N PHE A 46 -4.75 2.14 2.88
CA PHE A 46 -3.52 1.85 2.14
C PHE A 46 -3.22 0.35 2.14
N PHE A 47 -3.29 -0.31 3.29
CA PHE A 47 -3.10 -1.75 3.42
C PHE A 47 -4.04 -2.55 2.51
N VAL A 48 -5.35 -2.25 2.56
CA VAL A 48 -6.36 -2.91 1.73
C VAL A 48 -6.09 -2.66 0.24
N THR A 49 -5.76 -1.42 -0.12
CA THR A 49 -5.51 -1.04 -1.51
C THR A 49 -4.28 -1.75 -2.09
N VAL A 50 -3.17 -1.79 -1.36
CA VAL A 50 -1.95 -2.48 -1.80
C VAL A 50 -2.21 -3.97 -1.97
N THR A 51 -2.96 -4.58 -1.04
CA THR A 51 -3.33 -6.00 -1.12
C THR A 51 -4.19 -6.30 -2.36
N ILE A 52 -5.24 -5.50 -2.59
CA ILE A 52 -6.11 -5.66 -3.76
C ILE A 52 -5.35 -5.39 -5.06
N GLY A 53 -4.49 -4.37 -5.08
CA GLY A 53 -3.64 -4.02 -6.22
C GLY A 53 -2.68 -5.16 -6.57
N PHE A 54 -2.06 -5.79 -5.57
CA PHE A 54 -1.20 -6.96 -5.75
C PHE A 54 -1.97 -8.18 -6.26
N VAL A 55 -3.15 -8.49 -5.70
CA VAL A 55 -4.00 -9.57 -6.21
C VAL A 55 -4.39 -9.31 -7.68
N CYS A 56 -4.80 -8.09 -8.02
CA CYS A 56 -5.11 -7.70 -9.39
C CYS A 56 -3.90 -7.84 -10.32
N ALA A 57 -2.71 -7.46 -9.85
CA ALA A 57 -1.47 -7.64 -10.57
C ALA A 57 -1.16 -9.12 -10.83
N MET A 58 -1.30 -9.99 -9.83
CA MET A 58 -1.12 -11.44 -10.02
C MET A 58 -2.13 -12.02 -11.01
N VAL A 59 -3.41 -11.63 -10.93
CA VAL A 59 -4.44 -12.10 -11.88
C VAL A 59 -4.13 -11.63 -13.31
N SER A 60 -3.57 -10.43 -13.47
CA SER A 60 -3.18 -9.90 -14.78
C SER A 60 -2.04 -10.70 -15.45
N LEU A 61 -1.32 -11.56 -14.72
CA LEU A 61 -0.27 -12.41 -15.30
C LEU A 61 -0.79 -13.30 -16.44
N ARG A 62 -2.07 -13.69 -16.40
CA ARG A 62 -2.72 -14.52 -17.43
C ARG A 62 -3.07 -13.76 -18.72
N GLU A 63 -3.00 -12.42 -18.72
CA GLU A 63 -3.28 -11.59 -19.91
C GLU A 63 -2.03 -11.42 -20.79
N GLN A 64 -2.21 -11.01 -22.06
CA GLN A 64 -1.09 -10.72 -22.97
C GLN A 64 -0.15 -9.64 -22.39
N ALA A 65 1.14 -9.75 -22.70
CA ALA A 65 2.15 -8.81 -22.21
C ALA A 65 1.90 -7.41 -22.80
N SER A 66 1.81 -6.41 -21.91
CA SER A 66 1.67 -5.00 -22.25
C SER A 66 2.51 -4.17 -21.28
N TYR A 67 3.04 -3.05 -21.74
CA TYR A 67 3.83 -2.13 -20.90
C TYR A 67 3.09 -1.73 -19.62
N GLN A 68 1.77 -1.49 -19.69
CA GLN A 68 0.94 -1.13 -18.54
C GLN A 68 0.85 -2.26 -17.50
N LYS A 69 0.83 -3.52 -17.96
CA LYS A 69 0.83 -4.71 -17.10
C LYS A 69 2.16 -4.85 -16.37
N ILE A 70 3.28 -4.67 -17.07
CA ILE A 70 4.62 -4.80 -16.47
C ILE A 70 4.78 -3.74 -15.36
N ILE A 71 4.43 -2.49 -15.65
CA ILE A 71 4.52 -1.40 -14.66
C ILE A 71 3.60 -1.68 -13.47
N GLY A 72 2.33 -2.05 -13.71
CA GLY A 72 1.39 -2.38 -12.64
C GLY A 72 1.85 -3.57 -11.79
N LEU A 73 2.44 -4.59 -12.41
CA LEU A 73 2.98 -5.75 -11.70
C LEU A 73 4.16 -5.37 -10.81
N VAL A 74 5.15 -4.68 -11.37
CA VAL A 74 6.36 -4.28 -10.66
C VAL A 74 6.03 -3.37 -9.48
N VAL A 75 5.22 -2.33 -9.71
CA VAL A 75 4.86 -1.35 -8.67
C VAL A 75 4.07 -2.02 -7.55
N ASN A 76 3.00 -2.78 -7.85
CA ASN A 76 2.22 -3.44 -6.81
C ASN A 76 3.04 -4.49 -6.04
N THR A 77 3.98 -5.18 -6.70
CA THR A 77 4.87 -6.14 -6.04
C THR A 77 5.82 -5.44 -5.07
N ILE A 78 6.46 -4.34 -5.50
CA ILE A 78 7.35 -3.54 -4.64
C ILE A 78 6.57 -2.99 -3.43
N LEU A 79 5.39 -2.42 -3.65
CA LEU A 79 4.54 -1.91 -2.57
C LEU A 79 4.16 -3.00 -1.58
N MET A 80 3.82 -4.20 -2.06
CA MET A 80 3.48 -5.33 -1.20
C MET A 80 4.68 -5.83 -0.38
N ILE A 81 5.87 -5.88 -0.97
CA ILE A 81 7.10 -6.24 -0.25
C ILE A 81 7.40 -5.21 0.83
N LEU A 82 7.34 -3.92 0.51
CA LEU A 82 7.56 -2.84 1.49
C LEU A 82 6.55 -2.91 2.65
N LEU A 83 5.29 -3.19 2.34
CA LEU A 83 4.24 -3.37 3.34
C LEU A 83 4.54 -4.56 4.26
N ALA A 84 4.94 -5.70 3.69
CA ALA A 84 5.29 -6.90 4.44
C ALA A 84 6.51 -6.68 5.36
N VAL A 85 7.56 -6.03 4.86
CA VAL A 85 8.76 -5.69 5.66
C VAL A 85 8.39 -4.78 6.83
N ASN A 86 7.61 -3.72 6.58
CA ASN A 86 7.18 -2.82 7.64
C ASN A 86 6.31 -3.53 8.69
N LEU A 87 5.40 -4.42 8.26
CA LEU A 87 4.60 -5.21 9.19
C LEU A 87 5.46 -6.12 10.06
N LEU A 88 6.44 -6.81 9.48
CA LEU A 88 7.34 -7.67 10.23
C LEU A 88 8.21 -6.88 11.21
N GLN A 89 8.71 -5.71 10.83
CA GLN A 89 9.47 -4.84 11.72
C GLN A 89 8.63 -4.35 12.90
N ASN A 90 7.40 -3.88 12.64
CA ASN A 90 6.49 -3.44 13.69
C ASN A 90 6.09 -4.61 14.60
N LEU A 91 5.82 -5.80 14.04
CA LEU A 91 5.50 -6.98 14.82
C LEU A 91 6.68 -7.43 15.70
N SER A 92 7.90 -7.39 15.16
CA SER A 92 9.12 -7.70 15.93
C SER A 92 9.34 -6.70 17.07
N ALA A 93 9.08 -5.41 16.83
CA ALA A 93 9.19 -4.38 17.86
C ALA A 93 8.17 -4.62 18.99
N VAL A 94 6.93 -4.96 18.65
CA VAL A 94 5.89 -5.28 19.62
C VAL A 94 6.23 -6.56 20.40
N ALA A 95 6.67 -7.61 19.71
CA ALA A 95 7.05 -8.88 20.35
C ALA A 95 8.23 -8.70 21.32
N GLY A 96 9.21 -7.86 20.97
CA GLY A 96 10.35 -7.54 21.82
C GLY A 96 10.02 -6.77 23.10
N VAL A 97 8.84 -6.15 23.19
CA VAL A 97 8.35 -5.52 24.44
C VAL A 97 7.86 -6.56 25.44
N PHE A 98 7.45 -7.74 24.97
CA PHE A 98 6.93 -8.83 25.80
C PHE A 98 7.95 -9.92 26.13
N SER A 99 9.17 -9.84 25.57
CA SER A 99 10.32 -10.72 25.85
C SER A 99 11.25 -10.12 26.88
#